data_AF-A0A1N5YUC1-F1
#
_entry.id   AF-A0A1N5YUC1-F1
#
_cell.length_a   1.000
_cell.length_b   1.000
_cell.length_c   1.000
_cell.angle_alpha   90.00
_cell.angle_beta   90.00
_cell.angle_gamma   90.00
#
_symmetry.space_group_name_H-M   'P 1'
#
loop_
_entity.id
_entity.type
_entity.pdbx_description
1 polymer ?
#
loop_
_entity_poly.entity_id
_entity_poly.type
_entity_poly.pdbx_seq_one_letter_code
_entity_poly.pdbx_strand_id
1 'polypeptide(L)'
;MTAVGVTTVLAVVAGAGQSVTVPGDVAARRLVAEREPSAQQTCRTVDAVIYCAFRDFEGRIDQWSTLVGGVLRHTPSDVAGDRYAVRQRLLFGTTTDSVSISPPLGAWTADDARAGTPGAVPVGTKWGTDQIGGDAMLSFAGHFAARVVTGEPPTEASALSVCRSRAVLVLWLAATATEETTAALRSLLPRTGGSVVLPLLDSSLALSIGRQEVSVVRSLLDRPADQVGQQVIANWAELTRPETGTERAASLLGTRVQGLAAEGARC
;
A
#
# COMPACT_ATOMS: atom_id res chain seq x y z
N MET A 1 -19.99 52.61 -46.05
CA MET A 1 -19.87 53.09 -44.66
C MET A 1 -20.83 52.26 -43.80
N THR A 2 -20.32 51.23 -43.13
CA THR A 2 -21.07 50.40 -42.18
C THR A 2 -20.80 50.91 -40.77
N ALA A 3 -21.85 51.24 -40.03
CA ALA A 3 -21.76 51.62 -38.63
C ALA A 3 -22.38 50.52 -37.75
N VAL A 4 -21.69 50.29 -36.64
CA VAL A 4 -21.81 49.23 -35.65
C VAL A 4 -23.10 49.33 -34.83
N GLY A 5 -23.65 48.17 -34.46
CA GLY A 5 -24.56 48.00 -33.32
C GLY A 5 -24.27 46.70 -32.60
N VAL A 6 -23.45 46.77 -31.55
CA VAL A 6 -23.13 45.67 -30.62
C VAL A 6 -24.35 45.40 -29.73
N THR A 7 -24.74 44.14 -29.56
CA THR A 7 -25.35 43.70 -28.29
C THR A 7 -24.99 42.23 -28.02
N THR A 8 -23.95 42.08 -27.21
CA THR A 8 -23.49 40.82 -26.63
C THR A 8 -24.33 40.51 -25.40
N VAL A 9 -25.14 39.45 -25.44
CA VAL A 9 -25.95 38.93 -24.31
C VAL A 9 -26.17 37.44 -24.62
N LEU A 10 -25.83 36.41 -23.83
CA LEU A 10 -25.45 36.25 -22.43
C LEU A 10 -24.67 34.92 -22.34
N ALA A 11 -23.42 34.95 -21.89
CA ALA A 11 -22.78 33.76 -21.32
C ALA A 11 -23.16 33.70 -19.82
N VAL A 12 -23.44 32.49 -19.32
CA VAL A 12 -23.37 31.99 -17.92
C VAL A 12 -24.57 31.05 -17.67
N VAL A 13 -24.51 29.82 -18.19
CA VAL A 13 -25.12 28.62 -17.57
C VAL A 13 -24.22 27.42 -17.88
N ALA A 14 -23.01 27.41 -17.33
CA ALA A 14 -22.14 26.23 -17.39
C ALA A 14 -21.19 26.27 -16.19
N GLY A 15 -21.67 25.89 -15.01
CA GLY A 15 -20.80 25.87 -13.82
C GLY A 15 -21.40 25.41 -12.51
N ALA A 16 -22.73 25.25 -12.39
CA ALA A 16 -23.36 24.87 -11.11
C ALA A 16 -23.66 23.37 -10.96
N GLY A 17 -23.18 22.51 -11.87
CA GLY A 17 -23.59 21.10 -11.95
C GLY A 17 -22.67 20.06 -11.30
N GLN A 18 -21.56 20.45 -10.65
CA GLN A 18 -20.56 19.47 -10.20
C GLN A 18 -20.57 19.14 -8.69
N SER A 19 -21.42 19.80 -7.89
CA SER A 19 -21.60 19.46 -6.47
C SER A 19 -22.97 18.83 -6.25
N VAL A 20 -23.10 17.54 -6.56
CA VAL A 20 -24.24 16.76 -6.09
C VAL A 20 -24.15 16.72 -4.56
N THR A 21 -25.00 17.49 -3.89
CA THR A 21 -25.08 17.48 -2.43
C THR A 21 -25.58 16.11 -2.02
N VAL A 22 -24.72 15.33 -1.37
CA VAL A 22 -25.06 14.00 -0.88
C VAL A 22 -26.10 14.15 0.24
N PRO A 23 -27.21 13.40 0.22
CA PRO A 23 -28.18 13.40 1.32
C PRO A 23 -27.50 13.19 2.68
N GLY A 24 -27.96 13.90 3.71
CA GLY A 24 -27.28 13.93 5.02
C GLY A 24 -27.15 12.56 5.69
N ASP A 25 -28.12 11.68 5.47
CA ASP A 25 -28.09 10.29 5.93
C ASP A 25 -27.00 9.47 5.24
N VAL A 26 -26.80 9.67 3.93
CA VAL A 26 -25.73 9.03 3.16
C VAL A 26 -24.36 9.57 3.59
N ALA A 27 -24.25 10.88 3.84
CA ALA A 27 -23.02 11.49 4.35
C ALA A 27 -22.65 10.93 5.74
N ALA A 28 -23.63 10.78 6.64
CA ALA A 28 -23.42 10.17 7.96
C ALA A 28 -22.97 8.72 7.85
N ARG A 29 -23.62 7.91 6.99
CA ARG A 29 -23.21 6.51 6.76
C ARG A 29 -21.80 6.39 6.19
N ARG A 30 -21.40 7.28 5.28
CA ARG A 30 -20.03 7.35 4.75
C ARG A 30 -19.02 7.62 5.85
N LEU A 31 -19.31 8.57 6.74
CA LEU A 31 -18.43 8.90 7.87
C LEU A 31 -18.22 7.69 8.79
N VAL A 32 -19.30 6.96 9.10
CA VAL A 32 -19.19 5.72 9.90
C VAL A 32 -18.41 4.64 9.15
N ALA A 33 -18.67 4.44 7.85
CA ALA A 33 -17.95 3.45 7.06
C ALA A 33 -16.45 3.78 6.90
N GLU A 34 -16.09 5.06 6.88
CA GLU A 34 -14.70 5.51 6.81
C GLU A 34 -14.00 5.40 8.17
N ARG A 35 -14.63 5.85 9.27
CA ARG A 35 -13.96 5.95 10.58
C ARG A 35 -14.11 4.71 11.47
N GLU A 36 -15.24 4.03 11.39
CA GLU A 36 -15.63 2.89 12.24
C GLU A 36 -16.15 1.72 11.39
N PRO A 37 -15.38 1.24 10.38
CA PRO A 37 -15.84 0.19 9.48
C PRO A 37 -16.14 -1.12 10.22
N SER A 38 -15.53 -1.39 11.38
CA SER A 38 -15.81 -2.63 12.13
C SER A 38 -17.29 -2.83 12.45
N ALA A 39 -18.06 -1.75 12.62
CA ALA A 39 -19.50 -1.80 12.89
C ALA A 39 -20.34 -2.29 11.69
N GLN A 40 -19.76 -2.35 10.50
CA GLN A 40 -20.45 -2.65 9.24
C GLN A 40 -19.78 -3.76 8.44
N GLN A 41 -18.79 -4.44 9.01
CA GLN A 41 -17.99 -5.44 8.35
C GLN A 41 -18.15 -6.81 8.98
N THR A 42 -18.05 -7.83 8.13
CA THR A 42 -17.90 -9.21 8.56
C THR A 42 -16.42 -9.57 8.47
N CYS A 43 -15.92 -10.28 9.49
CA CYS A 43 -14.57 -10.81 9.48
C CYS A 43 -14.59 -12.33 9.33
N ARG A 44 -13.65 -12.87 8.56
CA ARG A 44 -13.37 -14.32 8.52
C ARG A 44 -11.88 -14.57 8.58
N THR A 45 -11.50 -15.70 9.15
CA THR A 45 -10.11 -16.15 9.16
C THR A 45 -9.85 -17.00 7.92
N VAL A 46 -8.73 -16.73 7.25
CA VAL A 46 -8.16 -17.59 6.20
C VAL A 46 -6.73 -17.89 6.64
N ASP A 47 -6.42 -19.18 6.78
CA ASP A 47 -5.20 -19.65 7.43
C ASP A 47 -5.01 -19.02 8.83
N ALA A 48 -3.96 -18.22 9.04
CA ALA A 48 -3.69 -17.53 10.30
C ALA A 48 -4.11 -16.04 10.30
N VAL A 49 -4.67 -15.53 9.21
CA VAL A 49 -4.93 -14.09 9.01
C VAL A 49 -6.42 -13.80 9.06
N ILE A 50 -6.81 -12.73 9.77
CA ILE A 50 -8.19 -12.26 9.86
C ILE A 50 -8.44 -11.25 8.74
N TYR A 51 -9.49 -11.45 7.95
CA TYR A 51 -9.89 -10.55 6.88
C TYR A 51 -11.27 -9.99 7.15
N CYS A 52 -11.38 -8.66 7.17
CA CYS A 52 -12.62 -7.95 7.42
C CYS A 52 -13.03 -7.14 6.19
N ALA A 53 -14.25 -7.38 5.70
CA ALA A 53 -14.78 -6.72 4.50
C ALA A 53 -16.20 -6.22 4.74
N PHE A 54 -16.60 -5.20 3.98
CA PHE A 54 -18.02 -4.89 3.84
C PHE A 54 -18.70 -6.04 3.09
N ARG A 55 -19.99 -6.28 3.37
CA ARG A 55 -20.74 -7.43 2.84
C ARG A 55 -20.57 -7.63 1.32
N ASP A 56 -20.67 -6.54 0.56
CA ASP A 56 -20.59 -6.59 -0.91
C ASP A 56 -19.17 -6.90 -1.45
N PHE A 57 -18.17 -6.90 -0.56
CA PHE A 57 -16.77 -7.18 -0.88
C PHE A 57 -16.25 -8.47 -0.22
N GLU A 58 -17.08 -9.26 0.46
CA GLU A 58 -16.64 -10.52 1.09
C GLU A 58 -15.96 -11.47 0.10
N GLY A 59 -16.43 -11.50 -1.15
CA GLY A 59 -15.82 -12.28 -2.24
C GLY A 59 -14.42 -11.82 -2.66
N ARG A 60 -13.96 -10.64 -2.23
CA ARG A 60 -12.59 -10.16 -2.48
C ARG A 60 -11.56 -10.76 -1.53
N ILE A 61 -12.00 -11.34 -0.41
CA ILE A 61 -11.09 -11.85 0.60
C ILE A 61 -10.17 -12.95 0.04
N ASP A 62 -10.64 -13.80 -0.88
CA ASP A 62 -9.79 -14.83 -1.49
C ASP A 62 -8.66 -14.24 -2.36
N GLN A 63 -8.91 -13.07 -2.96
CA GLN A 63 -7.90 -12.35 -3.74
C GLN A 63 -6.85 -11.74 -2.80
N TRP A 64 -7.29 -11.15 -1.69
CA TRP A 64 -6.40 -10.59 -0.68
C TRP A 64 -5.57 -11.67 0.02
N SER A 65 -6.18 -12.81 0.33
CA SER A 65 -5.49 -13.92 1.01
C SER A 65 -4.42 -14.56 0.12
N THR A 66 -4.67 -14.66 -1.19
CA THR A 66 -3.66 -15.13 -2.14
C THR A 66 -2.40 -14.26 -2.10
N LEU A 67 -2.57 -12.94 -2.14
CA LEU A 67 -1.45 -11.99 -2.09
C LEU A 67 -0.73 -12.01 -0.74
N VAL A 68 -1.48 -12.04 0.38
CA VAL A 68 -0.90 -12.15 1.72
C VAL A 68 -0.12 -13.45 1.90
N GLY A 69 -0.67 -14.59 1.45
CA GLY A 69 0.02 -15.88 1.47
C GLY A 69 1.31 -15.86 0.63
N GLY A 70 1.31 -15.13 -0.48
CA GLY A 70 2.50 -14.83 -1.28
C GLY A 70 3.61 -14.15 -0.48
N VAL A 71 3.28 -13.09 0.25
CA VAL A 71 4.22 -12.38 1.14
C VAL A 71 4.74 -13.33 2.23
N LEU A 72 3.84 -14.01 2.94
CA LEU A 72 4.20 -14.84 4.11
C LEU A 72 5.02 -16.08 3.74
N ARG A 73 4.90 -16.60 2.50
CA ARG A 73 5.65 -17.76 2.01
C ARG A 73 7.17 -17.62 2.12
N HIS A 74 7.67 -16.39 2.01
CA HIS A 74 9.11 -16.10 2.09
C HIS A 74 9.53 -15.51 3.44
N THR A 75 8.73 -15.75 4.49
CA THR A 75 8.99 -15.29 5.85
C THR A 75 9.23 -16.49 6.77
N PRO A 76 10.05 -16.36 7.83
CA PRO A 76 10.20 -17.41 8.83
C PRO A 76 8.86 -17.85 9.42
N SER A 77 8.73 -19.13 9.77
CA SER A 77 7.45 -19.71 10.19
C SER A 77 6.85 -19.09 11.46
N ASP A 78 7.70 -18.64 12.38
CA ASP A 78 7.30 -17.93 13.60
C ASP A 78 6.71 -16.55 13.28
N VAL A 79 7.30 -15.85 12.29
CA VAL A 79 6.78 -14.58 11.79
C VAL A 79 5.49 -14.81 10.99
N ALA A 80 5.47 -15.78 10.08
CA ALA A 80 4.29 -16.14 9.29
C ALA A 80 3.08 -16.55 10.15
N GLY A 81 3.34 -17.11 11.33
CA GLY A 81 2.33 -17.53 12.31
C GLY A 81 1.89 -16.42 13.29
N ASP A 82 2.41 -15.20 13.18
CA ASP A 82 1.95 -14.07 13.98
C ASP A 82 0.50 -13.70 13.64
N ARG A 83 -0.15 -12.95 14.54
CA ARG A 83 -1.53 -12.50 14.37
C ARG A 83 -1.60 -11.31 13.45
N TYR A 84 -1.91 -11.57 12.18
CA TYR A 84 -2.20 -10.53 11.20
C TYR A 84 -3.70 -10.32 10.99
N ALA A 85 -4.06 -9.09 10.70
CA ALA A 85 -5.38 -8.74 10.21
C ALA A 85 -5.28 -7.85 8.97
N VAL A 86 -6.23 -8.00 8.06
CA VAL A 86 -6.43 -7.15 6.90
C VAL A 86 -7.85 -6.62 7.00
N ARG A 87 -7.99 -5.30 6.96
CA ARG A 87 -9.30 -4.66 7.06
C ARG A 87 -9.54 -3.77 5.87
N GLN A 88 -10.65 -3.99 5.18
CA GLN A 88 -11.08 -3.11 4.11
C GLN A 88 -11.35 -1.72 4.68
N ARG A 89 -10.79 -0.68 4.06
CA ARG A 89 -11.07 0.72 4.43
C ARG A 89 -11.56 1.47 3.19
N LEU A 90 -12.48 2.38 3.42
CA LEU A 90 -12.99 3.30 2.41
C LEU A 90 -12.50 4.69 2.78
N LEU A 91 -11.91 5.39 1.81
CA LEU A 91 -11.38 6.73 1.98
C LEU A 91 -12.14 7.64 1.01
N PHE A 92 -12.97 8.54 1.54
CA PHE A 92 -13.88 9.35 0.72
C PHE A 92 -13.37 10.78 0.49
N GLY A 93 -12.34 11.20 1.20
CA GLY A 93 -11.80 12.56 1.14
C GLY A 93 -12.73 13.58 1.80
N THR A 94 -12.18 14.69 2.30
CA THR A 94 -13.01 15.79 2.81
C THR A 94 -13.68 16.50 1.64
N THR A 95 -14.98 16.72 1.73
CA THR A 95 -15.82 17.38 0.71
C THR A 95 -15.52 18.87 0.50
N THR A 96 -14.48 19.42 1.13
CA THR A 96 -14.15 20.85 1.10
C THR A 96 -12.63 21.06 1.21
N ASP A 97 -12.06 21.65 0.15
CA ASP A 97 -10.81 22.45 0.12
C ASP A 97 -9.42 21.80 0.36
N SER A 98 -9.29 20.51 0.68
CA SER A 98 -7.95 19.90 0.78
C SER A 98 -7.48 19.29 -0.54
N VAL A 99 -6.30 19.70 -1.01
CA VAL A 99 -5.62 19.09 -2.19
C VAL A 99 -5.09 17.67 -1.88
N SER A 100 -5.14 17.24 -0.62
CA SER A 100 -4.57 15.99 -0.14
C SER A 100 -5.51 15.27 0.81
N ILE A 101 -5.80 13.99 0.51
CA ILE A 101 -6.61 13.13 1.38
C ILE A 101 -5.69 12.45 2.40
N SER A 102 -5.93 12.68 3.69
CA SER A 102 -5.24 11.98 4.79
C SER A 102 -6.16 10.94 5.43
N PRO A 103 -5.71 9.69 5.65
CA PRO A 103 -6.52 8.66 6.25
C PRO A 103 -6.66 8.90 7.77
N PRO A 104 -7.82 8.59 8.37
CA PRO A 104 -8.05 8.79 9.80
C PRO A 104 -7.39 7.69 10.65
N LEU A 105 -6.05 7.58 10.60
CA LEU A 105 -5.27 6.48 11.19
C LEU A 105 -5.54 6.26 12.68
N GLY A 106 -5.71 7.34 13.45
CA GLY A 106 -6.05 7.26 14.87
C GLY A 106 -7.43 6.63 15.12
N ALA A 107 -8.42 6.96 14.30
CA ALA A 107 -9.75 6.34 14.38
C ALA A 107 -9.67 4.86 13.99
N TRP A 108 -8.95 4.53 12.91
CA TRP A 108 -8.75 3.15 12.48
C TRP A 108 -8.06 2.29 13.53
N THR A 109 -7.03 2.83 14.19
CA THR A 109 -6.30 2.13 15.26
C THR A 109 -7.21 1.84 16.46
N ALA A 110 -8.02 2.82 16.87
CA ALA A 110 -8.96 2.65 17.98
C ALA A 110 -10.10 1.66 17.63
N ASP A 111 -10.62 1.73 16.41
CA ASP A 111 -11.63 0.81 15.86
C ASP A 111 -11.10 -0.63 15.81
N ASP A 112 -9.89 -0.82 15.28
CA ASP A 112 -9.22 -2.13 15.19
C ASP A 112 -8.97 -2.76 16.56
N ALA A 113 -8.48 -1.98 17.52
CA ALA A 113 -8.26 -2.45 18.88
C ALA A 113 -9.58 -2.91 19.53
N ARG A 114 -10.66 -2.12 19.36
CA ARG A 114 -11.99 -2.46 19.88
C ARG A 114 -12.58 -3.71 19.22
N ALA A 115 -12.31 -3.90 17.93
CA ALA A 115 -12.78 -5.03 17.14
C ALA A 115 -11.91 -6.29 17.28
N GLY A 116 -10.85 -6.26 18.11
CA GLY A 116 -9.97 -7.42 18.33
C GLY A 116 -9.02 -7.71 17.16
N THR A 117 -8.78 -6.74 16.28
CA THR A 117 -7.85 -6.84 15.13
C THR A 117 -6.78 -5.75 15.18
N PRO A 118 -6.04 -5.58 16.30
CA PRO A 118 -5.09 -4.48 16.45
C PRO A 118 -4.03 -4.51 15.35
N GLY A 119 -3.80 -3.35 14.74
CA GLY A 119 -2.82 -3.18 13.68
C GLY A 119 -3.21 -3.84 12.36
N ALA A 120 -4.51 -3.88 12.04
CA ALA A 120 -4.97 -4.38 10.76
C ALA A 120 -4.40 -3.55 9.61
N VAL A 121 -3.87 -4.24 8.59
CA VAL A 121 -3.35 -3.61 7.38
C VAL A 121 -4.52 -3.16 6.50
N PRO A 122 -4.60 -1.88 6.11
CA PRO A 122 -5.70 -1.40 5.28
C PRO A 122 -5.64 -1.96 3.85
N VAL A 123 -6.78 -2.42 3.35
CA VAL A 123 -6.97 -2.79 1.93
C VAL A 123 -8.08 -1.95 1.30
N GLY A 124 -7.89 -1.55 0.04
CA GLY A 124 -8.83 -0.69 -0.67
C GLY A 124 -9.82 -1.46 -1.53
N THR A 125 -10.55 -0.72 -2.38
CA THR A 125 -11.49 -1.28 -3.36
C THR A 125 -10.89 -1.43 -4.76
N LYS A 126 -9.80 -0.70 -5.06
CA LYS A 126 -9.06 -0.83 -6.31
C LYS A 126 -8.29 -2.15 -6.33
N TRP A 127 -8.52 -2.96 -7.36
CA TRP A 127 -7.92 -4.28 -7.52
C TRP A 127 -8.07 -4.77 -8.96
N GLY A 128 -7.06 -5.45 -9.49
CA GLY A 128 -7.11 -5.99 -10.85
C GLY A 128 -5.75 -6.04 -11.53
N THR A 129 -5.73 -6.50 -12.77
CA THR A 129 -4.51 -6.66 -13.58
C THR A 129 -4.24 -5.47 -14.51
N ASP A 130 -5.13 -4.48 -14.54
CA ASP A 130 -4.85 -3.22 -15.21
C ASP A 130 -3.83 -2.40 -14.38
N GLN A 131 -3.36 -1.29 -14.92
CA GLN A 131 -2.34 -0.50 -14.25
C GLN A 131 -2.80 0.00 -12.87
N ILE A 132 -4.04 0.46 -12.75
CA ILE A 132 -4.58 1.02 -11.50
C ILE A 132 -4.74 -0.08 -10.45
N GLY A 133 -5.34 -1.21 -10.83
CA GLY A 133 -5.52 -2.36 -9.96
C GLY A 133 -4.19 -2.98 -9.54
N GLY A 134 -3.23 -3.10 -10.48
CA GLY A 134 -1.91 -3.65 -10.22
C GLY A 134 -1.09 -2.78 -9.28
N ASP A 135 -1.08 -1.45 -9.49
CA ASP A 135 -0.41 -0.51 -8.59
C ASP A 135 -1.04 -0.53 -7.18
N ALA A 136 -2.37 -0.69 -7.08
CA ALA A 136 -3.07 -0.84 -5.80
C ALA A 136 -2.75 -2.17 -5.09
N MET A 137 -2.69 -3.27 -5.84
CA MET A 137 -2.27 -4.58 -5.33
C MET A 137 -0.84 -4.55 -4.80
N LEU A 138 0.10 -3.97 -5.57
CA LEU A 138 1.49 -3.80 -5.14
C LEU A 138 1.60 -2.91 -3.91
N SER A 139 0.81 -1.84 -3.84
CA SER A 139 0.81 -0.96 -2.67
C SER A 139 0.30 -1.67 -1.42
N PHE A 140 -0.81 -2.42 -1.53
CA PHE A 140 -1.30 -3.26 -0.44
C PHE A 140 -0.25 -4.29 0.00
N ALA A 141 0.38 -4.99 -0.94
CA ALA A 141 1.45 -5.93 -0.66
C ALA A 141 2.63 -5.27 0.08
N GLY A 142 2.99 -4.05 -0.31
CA GLY A 142 4.03 -3.26 0.35
C GLY A 142 3.71 -2.92 1.79
N HIS A 143 2.49 -2.43 2.07
CA HIS A 143 2.05 -2.11 3.43
C HIS A 143 1.93 -3.37 4.30
N PHE A 144 1.47 -4.49 3.73
CA PHE A 144 1.43 -5.76 4.44
C PHE A 144 2.84 -6.29 4.74
N ALA A 145 3.74 -6.28 3.75
CA ALA A 145 5.15 -6.66 3.95
C ALA A 145 5.85 -5.75 4.96
N ALA A 146 5.57 -4.45 4.97
CA ALA A 146 6.07 -3.53 5.99
C ALA A 146 5.64 -3.95 7.40
N ARG A 147 4.35 -4.26 7.60
CA ARG A 147 3.84 -4.76 8.90
C ARG A 147 4.52 -6.06 9.34
N VAL A 148 4.81 -6.97 8.41
CA VAL A 148 5.54 -8.22 8.66
C VAL A 148 6.99 -7.96 9.05
N VAL A 149 7.67 -7.03 8.36
CA VAL A 149 9.09 -6.74 8.56
C VAL A 149 9.37 -5.90 9.81
N THR A 150 8.50 -4.93 10.12
CA THR A 150 8.72 -4.01 11.24
C THR A 150 8.00 -4.43 12.51
N GLY A 151 6.94 -5.24 12.41
CA GLY A 151 6.05 -5.53 13.54
C GLY A 151 5.03 -4.41 13.80
N GLU A 152 5.11 -3.27 13.11
CA GLU A 152 4.34 -2.07 13.39
C GLU A 152 3.22 -1.86 12.36
N PRO A 153 2.02 -1.44 12.80
CA PRO A 153 0.96 -1.06 11.87
C PRO A 153 1.28 0.26 11.15
N PRO A 154 0.57 0.56 10.05
CA PRO A 154 0.71 1.86 9.38
C PRO A 154 0.40 3.02 10.33
N THR A 155 1.37 3.90 10.50
CA THR A 155 1.26 5.20 11.18
C THR A 155 1.81 6.29 10.26
N GLU A 156 1.58 7.57 10.57
CA GLU A 156 2.21 8.66 9.80
C GLU A 156 3.75 8.56 9.85
N ALA A 157 4.29 8.13 10.99
CA ALA A 157 5.73 7.92 11.16
C ALA A 157 6.24 6.65 10.45
N SER A 158 5.43 5.60 10.33
CA SER A 158 5.87 4.33 9.72
C SER A 158 6.10 4.45 8.22
N ALA A 159 5.49 5.44 7.55
CA ALA A 159 5.79 5.79 6.16
C ALA A 159 7.28 6.17 5.94
N LEU A 160 7.96 6.63 7.01
CA LEU A 160 9.38 6.97 7.05
C LEU A 160 10.26 5.84 7.63
N SER A 161 9.66 4.75 8.14
CA SER A 161 10.38 3.71 8.90
C SER A 161 11.03 2.62 8.04
N VAL A 162 10.67 2.55 6.76
CA VAL A 162 11.12 1.51 5.85
C VAL A 162 12.26 2.07 4.99
N CYS A 163 13.48 1.88 5.49
CA CYS A 163 14.72 2.33 4.87
C CYS A 163 15.72 1.19 4.76
N ARG A 164 16.75 1.36 3.92
CA ARG A 164 17.91 0.46 3.82
C ARG A 164 17.51 -1.00 3.57
N SER A 165 18.04 -1.94 4.36
CA SER A 165 17.72 -3.37 4.25
C SER A 165 16.23 -3.67 4.36
N ARG A 166 15.51 -2.99 5.27
CA ARG A 166 14.05 -3.17 5.43
C ARG A 166 13.31 -2.77 4.17
N ALA A 167 13.74 -1.71 3.49
CA ALA A 167 13.14 -1.27 2.24
C ALA A 167 13.38 -2.24 1.08
N VAL A 168 14.57 -2.84 0.97
CA VAL A 168 14.82 -3.94 0.02
C VAL A 168 13.90 -5.12 0.31
N LEU A 169 13.83 -5.54 1.58
CA LEU A 169 13.04 -6.70 2.00
C LEU A 169 11.54 -6.49 1.76
N VAL A 170 11.00 -5.34 2.17
CA VAL A 170 9.58 -4.98 1.99
C VAL A 170 9.21 -4.97 0.51
N LEU A 171 9.98 -4.29 -0.33
CA LEU A 171 9.67 -4.22 -1.76
C LEU A 171 9.81 -5.56 -2.46
N TRP A 172 10.83 -6.35 -2.12
CA TRP A 172 11.01 -7.67 -2.70
C TRP A 172 9.86 -8.61 -2.34
N LEU A 173 9.49 -8.71 -1.05
CA LEU A 173 8.35 -9.51 -0.59
C LEU A 173 7.04 -9.07 -1.25
N ALA A 174 6.81 -7.77 -1.36
CA ALA A 174 5.62 -7.23 -2.00
C ALA A 174 5.56 -7.56 -3.50
N ALA A 175 6.69 -7.44 -4.19
CA ALA A 175 6.77 -7.69 -5.62
C ALA A 175 6.61 -9.19 -5.96
N THR A 176 7.21 -10.07 -5.15
CA THR A 176 7.19 -11.52 -5.39
C THR A 176 5.97 -12.23 -4.82
N ALA A 177 5.04 -11.51 -4.17
CA ALA A 177 3.83 -12.08 -3.60
C ALA A 177 3.00 -12.85 -4.65
N THR A 178 2.80 -12.25 -5.83
CA THR A 178 2.16 -12.91 -6.97
C THR A 178 2.83 -12.50 -8.30
N GLU A 179 2.46 -13.15 -9.40
CA GLU A 179 2.91 -12.76 -10.74
C GLU A 179 2.43 -11.34 -11.10
N GLU A 180 1.21 -10.99 -10.68
CA GLU A 180 0.61 -9.68 -10.90
C GLU A 180 1.36 -8.57 -10.16
N THR A 181 1.81 -8.79 -8.91
CA THR A 181 2.61 -7.80 -8.19
C THR A 181 4.00 -7.64 -8.80
N THR A 182 4.58 -8.70 -9.36
CA THR A 182 5.85 -8.63 -10.10
C THR A 182 5.65 -7.81 -11.38
N ALA A 183 4.58 -8.06 -12.13
CA ALA A 183 4.23 -7.31 -13.33
C ALA A 183 3.93 -5.83 -13.02
N ALA A 184 3.21 -5.55 -11.93
CA ALA A 184 2.92 -4.20 -11.46
C ALA A 184 4.21 -3.43 -11.16
N LEU A 185 5.14 -4.01 -10.41
CA LEU A 185 6.42 -3.35 -10.14
C LEU A 185 7.22 -3.10 -11.42
N ARG A 186 7.32 -4.09 -12.32
CA ARG A 186 8.00 -3.92 -13.62
C ARG A 186 7.38 -2.81 -14.46
N SER A 187 6.05 -2.69 -14.44
CA SER A 187 5.30 -1.62 -15.11
C SER A 187 5.54 -0.24 -14.47
N LEU A 188 5.70 -0.19 -13.14
CA LEU A 188 5.89 1.03 -12.37
C LEU A 188 7.29 1.65 -12.58
N LEU A 189 8.35 0.82 -12.62
CA LEU A 189 9.75 1.28 -12.62
C LEU A 189 10.11 2.31 -13.71
N PRO A 190 9.66 2.17 -14.99
CA PRO A 190 9.92 3.18 -16.01
C PRO A 190 9.24 4.53 -15.74
N ARG A 191 8.18 4.56 -14.94
CA ARG A 191 7.37 5.77 -14.66
C ARG A 191 7.91 6.61 -13.51
N THR A 192 8.75 6.04 -12.65
CA THR A 192 9.11 6.63 -11.35
C THR A 192 10.56 7.09 -11.25
N GLY A 193 11.32 7.08 -12.35
CA GLY A 193 12.73 7.51 -12.33
C GLY A 193 13.62 6.64 -11.44
N GLY A 194 13.19 5.41 -11.14
CA GLY A 194 13.94 4.42 -10.38
C GLY A 194 13.66 4.37 -8.88
N SER A 195 12.88 5.28 -8.29
CA SER A 195 12.34 5.10 -6.93
C SER A 195 10.97 4.43 -6.98
N VAL A 196 10.43 3.99 -5.85
CA VAL A 196 9.07 3.43 -5.77
C VAL A 196 8.31 4.12 -4.65
N VAL A 197 7.09 4.55 -4.93
CA VAL A 197 6.17 5.13 -3.95
C VAL A 197 4.91 4.29 -3.95
N LEU A 198 4.51 3.78 -2.78
CA LEU A 198 3.36 2.89 -2.57
C LEU A 198 2.32 3.58 -1.67
N PRO A 199 1.33 4.27 -2.24
CA PRO A 199 0.31 4.99 -1.48
C PRO A 199 -0.54 4.05 -0.61
N LEU A 200 -0.89 4.51 0.59
CA LEU A 200 -1.91 3.88 1.41
C LEU A 200 -3.28 4.33 0.93
N LEU A 201 -4.00 3.46 0.20
CA LEU A 201 -5.38 3.70 -0.26
C LEU A 201 -5.59 5.03 -1.01
N ASP A 202 -4.65 5.39 -1.88
CA ASP A 202 -4.63 6.67 -2.62
C ASP A 202 -4.50 7.94 -1.78
N SER A 203 -4.11 7.82 -0.51
CA SER A 203 -3.80 8.97 0.33
C SER A 203 -2.43 9.57 0.02
N SER A 204 -2.13 10.71 0.66
CA SER A 204 -0.78 11.27 0.66
C SER A 204 0.23 10.51 1.52
N LEU A 205 -0.22 9.57 2.34
CA LEU A 205 0.68 8.69 3.07
C LEU A 205 1.12 7.55 2.17
N ALA A 206 2.42 7.35 2.02
CA ALA A 206 2.98 6.33 1.15
C ALA A 206 4.29 5.78 1.69
N LEU A 207 4.56 4.49 1.44
CA LEU A 207 5.90 3.95 1.60
C LEU A 207 6.77 4.45 0.44
N SER A 208 7.90 5.07 0.76
CA SER A 208 8.84 5.60 -0.23
C SER A 208 10.14 4.79 -0.19
N ILE A 209 10.55 4.28 -1.34
CA ILE A 209 11.70 3.39 -1.47
C ILE A 209 12.68 3.99 -2.48
N GLY A 210 13.92 4.15 -2.02
CA GLY A 210 14.98 4.82 -2.76
C GLY A 210 15.49 4.02 -3.97
N ARG A 211 16.17 4.73 -4.88
CA ARG A 211 16.72 4.15 -6.11
C ARG A 211 17.71 3.01 -5.84
N GLN A 212 18.48 3.13 -4.76
CA GLN A 212 19.51 2.16 -4.41
C GLN A 212 18.86 0.83 -3.98
N GLU A 213 17.83 0.89 -3.13
CA GLU A 213 17.08 -0.29 -2.71
C GLU A 213 16.33 -0.93 -3.89
N VAL A 214 15.72 -0.11 -4.73
CA VAL A 214 15.04 -0.57 -5.95
C VAL A 214 16.01 -1.28 -6.90
N SER A 215 17.26 -0.82 -7.06
CA SER A 215 18.23 -1.47 -7.95
C SER A 215 18.63 -2.87 -7.46
N VAL A 216 18.72 -3.05 -6.13
CA VAL A 216 18.91 -4.36 -5.51
C VAL A 216 17.72 -5.25 -5.81
N VAL A 217 16.49 -4.79 -5.55
CA VAL A 217 15.27 -5.58 -5.80
C VAL A 217 15.14 -5.99 -7.27
N ARG A 218 15.42 -5.09 -8.21
CA ARG A 218 15.43 -5.43 -9.64
C ARG A 218 16.36 -6.60 -9.95
N SER A 219 17.57 -6.57 -9.39
CA SER A 219 18.55 -7.65 -9.57
C SER A 219 18.08 -8.98 -8.94
N LEU A 220 17.29 -8.91 -7.86
CA LEU A 220 16.71 -10.09 -7.22
C LEU A 220 15.52 -10.67 -8.01
N LEU A 221 14.75 -9.84 -8.70
CA LEU A 221 13.61 -10.27 -9.53
C LEU A 221 14.00 -11.00 -10.82
N ASP A 222 15.28 -10.95 -11.20
CA ASP A 222 15.85 -11.73 -12.31
C ASP A 222 16.25 -13.15 -11.88
N ARG A 223 16.09 -13.47 -10.59
CA ARG A 223 16.42 -14.79 -10.00
C ARG A 223 15.14 -15.53 -9.60
N PRO A 224 15.19 -16.88 -9.49
CA PRO A 224 14.06 -17.65 -8.97
C PRO A 224 13.66 -17.19 -7.56
N ALA A 225 12.39 -16.84 -7.38
CA ALA A 225 11.88 -16.27 -6.13
C ALA A 225 12.12 -17.18 -4.93
N ASP A 226 11.93 -18.50 -5.07
CA ASP A 226 12.16 -19.46 -3.99
C ASP A 226 13.62 -19.50 -3.52
N GLN A 227 14.58 -19.33 -4.43
CA GLN A 227 16.00 -19.31 -4.07
C GLN A 227 16.33 -18.05 -3.25
N VAL A 228 15.81 -16.89 -3.64
CA VAL A 228 15.98 -15.64 -2.88
C VAL A 228 15.21 -15.72 -1.56
N GLY A 229 14.02 -16.33 -1.56
CA GLY A 229 13.19 -16.56 -0.37
C GLY A 229 13.91 -17.40 0.69
N GLN A 230 14.65 -18.44 0.29
CA GLN A 230 15.50 -19.20 1.22
C GLN A 230 16.59 -18.31 1.85
N GLN A 231 17.21 -17.42 1.07
CA GLN A 231 18.20 -16.46 1.59
C GLN A 231 17.55 -15.43 2.52
N VAL A 232 16.34 -14.97 2.20
CA VAL A 232 15.56 -14.07 3.07
C VAL A 232 15.27 -14.74 4.41
N ILE A 233 14.73 -15.96 4.41
CA ILE A 233 14.41 -16.69 5.64
C ILE A 233 15.68 -16.92 6.47
N ALA A 234 16.77 -17.37 5.84
CA ALA A 234 18.03 -17.65 6.53
C ALA A 234 18.67 -16.40 7.16
N ASN A 235 18.45 -15.21 6.58
CA ASN A 235 19.06 -13.95 7.03
C ASN A 235 18.04 -12.98 7.66
N TRP A 236 16.84 -13.45 7.98
CA TRP A 236 15.71 -12.60 8.40
C TRP A 236 16.07 -11.66 9.54
N ALA A 237 16.72 -12.18 10.59
CA ALA A 237 17.10 -11.41 11.77
C ALA A 237 18.08 -10.27 11.46
N GLU A 238 18.91 -10.38 10.43
CA GLU A 238 19.80 -9.31 10.01
C GLU A 238 19.12 -8.36 9.03
N LEU A 239 18.32 -8.89 8.10
CA LEU A 239 17.61 -8.10 7.09
C LEU A 239 16.56 -7.16 7.71
N THR A 240 16.00 -7.55 8.85
CA THR A 240 14.97 -6.78 9.59
C THR A 240 15.55 -5.82 10.63
N ARG A 241 16.87 -5.74 10.84
CA ARG A 241 17.46 -4.72 11.72
C ARG A 241 17.42 -3.35 11.05
N PRO A 242 17.00 -2.28 11.75
CA PRO A 242 16.91 -0.94 11.16
C PRO A 242 18.29 -0.37 10.78
N GLU A 243 19.36 -0.84 11.41
CA GLU A 243 20.73 -0.40 11.15
C GLU A 243 21.35 -1.06 9.92
N THR A 244 20.82 -2.19 9.45
CA THR A 244 21.39 -2.94 8.32
C THR A 244 21.29 -2.15 7.03
N GLY A 245 22.45 -1.82 6.46
CA GLY A 245 22.57 -1.07 5.20
C GLY A 245 22.14 -1.86 3.96
N THR A 246 21.88 -1.14 2.88
CA THR A 246 21.43 -1.71 1.58
C THR A 246 22.49 -2.62 0.95
N GLU A 247 23.77 -2.27 1.07
CA GLU A 247 24.89 -3.09 0.59
C GLU A 247 24.97 -4.41 1.35
N ARG A 248 24.74 -4.36 2.67
CA ARG A 248 24.72 -5.56 3.49
C ARG A 248 23.54 -6.45 3.12
N ALA A 249 22.35 -5.88 2.93
CA ALA A 249 21.19 -6.60 2.42
C ALA A 249 21.48 -7.29 1.08
N ALA A 250 22.05 -6.56 0.12
CA ALA A 250 22.46 -7.12 -1.17
C ALA A 250 23.42 -8.31 -1.02
N SER A 251 24.44 -8.18 -0.16
CA SER A 251 25.40 -9.25 0.11
C SER A 251 24.75 -10.49 0.73
N LEU A 252 23.84 -10.32 1.70
CA LEU A 252 23.12 -11.43 2.34
C LEU A 252 22.22 -12.17 1.34
N LEU A 253 21.67 -11.43 0.37
CA LEU A 253 20.82 -11.95 -0.69
C LEU A 253 21.61 -12.35 -1.95
N GLY A 254 22.93 -12.47 -1.86
CA GLY A 254 23.78 -12.97 -2.95
C GLY A 254 23.81 -12.08 -4.20
N THR A 255 23.61 -10.77 -4.03
CA THR A 255 23.69 -9.77 -5.10
C THR A 255 24.61 -8.61 -4.70
N ARG A 256 24.70 -7.58 -5.55
CA ARG A 256 25.46 -6.36 -5.30
C ARG A 256 24.59 -5.15 -5.65
N VAL A 257 24.84 -4.03 -4.99
CA VAL A 257 24.26 -2.75 -5.39
C VAL A 257 24.83 -2.34 -6.75
N GLN A 258 23.95 -1.91 -7.66
CA GLN A 258 24.35 -1.37 -8.97
C GLN A 258 24.13 0.14 -9.02
N GLY A 259 25.09 0.88 -9.58
CA GLY A 259 25.05 2.34 -9.78
C GLY A 259 25.86 3.13 -8.74
N LEU A 260 26.12 4.42 -9.04
CA LEU A 260 26.66 5.37 -8.06
C LEU A 260 25.65 5.50 -6.91
N ALA A 261 26.14 5.65 -5.68
CA ALA A 261 25.35 5.97 -4.50
C ALA A 261 24.70 7.36 -4.68
N ALA A 262 23.65 7.43 -5.49
CA ALA A 262 22.84 8.61 -5.63
C ALA A 262 22.04 8.72 -4.34
N GLU A 263 22.23 9.86 -3.64
CA GLU A 263 21.53 10.30 -2.43
C GLU A 263 20.26 9.47 -2.23
N GLY A 264 20.35 8.52 -1.28
CA GLY A 264 19.23 7.66 -0.92
C GLY A 264 18.01 8.52 -0.64
N ALA A 265 16.81 7.94 -0.69
CA ALA A 265 15.68 8.59 -0.06
C ALA A 265 16.16 9.06 1.33
N ARG A 266 15.91 10.34 1.70
CA ARG A 266 16.38 10.91 2.96
C ARG A 266 15.83 10.05 4.10
N CYS A 267 16.66 9.09 4.50
CA CYS A 267 16.71 8.38 5.74
C CYS A 267 17.97 8.93 6.43
#